data_AF-A0A9E8MYE0-F1
#
_entry.id   AF-A0A9E8MYE0-F1
#
_cell.length_a   1.000
_cell.length_b   1.000
_cell.length_c   1.000
_cell.angle_alpha   90.00
_cell.angle_beta   90.00
_cell.angle_gamma   90.00
#
_symmetry.space_group_name_H-M   'P 1'
#
loop_
_entity.id
_entity.type
_entity.pdbx_description
1 polymer ?
#
loop_
_entity_poly.entity_id
_entity_poly.type
_entity_poly.pdbx_seq_one_letter_code
_entity_poly.pdbx_strand_id
1 'polypeptide(L)'
;MNTINKLNGMKKSLIVFAFAILLMPLTAMAQSDIFAKYSGNDDVTYVSIKPKMFQMLAKMDIETDDADAQEFLKMVNSITSFKTMATDNKMIASDIKKWVSGRYGALEELMEVKDNGMVVKFYVKEGKDQDHVAELLMFVNGLDAVMKDNDISINGKKRSLETVVISFTGDIDLNQISKLTKKFDLPGGEELDKKKNK
;
A
#
# COMPACT_ATOMS: atom_id res chain seq x y z
N MET A 1 -35.45 -46.88 -23.06
CA MET A 1 -34.10 -46.38 -23.38
C MET A 1 -33.92 -44.86 -23.16
N ASN A 2 -34.95 -44.01 -23.30
CA ASN A 2 -34.80 -42.55 -23.17
C ASN A 2 -34.59 -42.00 -21.75
N THR A 3 -35.09 -42.67 -20.71
CA THR A 3 -35.00 -42.20 -19.31
C THR A 3 -33.58 -42.34 -18.74
N ILE A 4 -32.86 -43.40 -19.12
CA ILE A 4 -31.49 -43.69 -18.66
C ILE A 4 -30.49 -42.67 -19.26
N ASN A 5 -30.65 -42.34 -20.55
CA ASN A 5 -29.82 -41.33 -21.21
C ASN A 5 -30.04 -39.92 -20.63
N LYS A 6 -31.29 -39.58 -20.27
CA LYS A 6 -31.63 -38.30 -19.64
C LYS A 6 -31.05 -38.19 -18.22
N LEU A 7 -31.07 -39.28 -17.45
CA LEU A 7 -30.46 -39.35 -16.11
C LEU A 7 -28.92 -39.21 -16.18
N ASN A 8 -28.28 -39.85 -17.15
CA ASN A 8 -26.84 -39.73 -17.38
C ASN A 8 -26.43 -38.32 -17.84
N GLY A 9 -27.27 -37.65 -18.64
CA GLY A 9 -27.08 -36.24 -19.02
C GLY A 9 -27.15 -35.29 -17.82
N MET A 10 -28.14 -35.47 -16.93
CA MET A 10 -28.26 -34.66 -15.70
C MET A 10 -27.08 -34.89 -14.76
N LYS A 11 -26.61 -36.13 -14.59
CA LYS A 11 -25.43 -36.44 -13.76
C LYS A 11 -24.15 -35.79 -14.30
N LYS A 12 -23.95 -35.80 -15.63
CA LYS A 12 -22.81 -35.11 -16.26
C LYS A 12 -22.88 -33.59 -16.07
N SER A 13 -24.06 -32.99 -16.21
CA SER A 13 -24.27 -31.56 -15.95
C SER A 13 -24.01 -31.18 -14.49
N LEU A 14 -24.45 -32.01 -13.54
CA LEU A 14 -24.18 -31.82 -12.12
C LEU A 14 -22.68 -31.87 -11.80
N ILE A 15 -21.94 -32.80 -12.43
CA ILE A 15 -20.49 -32.92 -12.27
C ILE A 15 -19.77 -31.69 -12.84
N VAL A 16 -20.19 -31.18 -14.00
CA VAL A 16 -19.63 -29.95 -14.60
C VAL A 16 -19.90 -28.74 -13.71
N PHE A 17 -21.10 -28.65 -13.13
CA PHE A 17 -21.46 -27.56 -12.22
C PHE A 17 -20.68 -27.62 -10.90
N ALA A 18 -20.49 -28.82 -10.34
CA ALA A 18 -19.66 -29.03 -9.15
C ALA A 18 -18.19 -28.68 -9.40
N PHE A 19 -17.65 -29.05 -10.57
CA PHE A 19 -16.29 -28.66 -10.98
C PHE A 19 -16.16 -27.14 -11.17
N ALA A 20 -17.17 -26.47 -11.73
CA ALA A 20 -17.17 -25.02 -11.87
C ALA A 20 -17.14 -24.31 -10.50
N ILE A 21 -17.92 -24.77 -9.51
CA ILE A 21 -17.92 -24.23 -8.14
C ILE A 21 -16.57 -24.47 -7.45
N LEU A 22 -15.94 -25.63 -7.65
CA LEU A 22 -14.62 -25.95 -7.10
C LEU A 22 -13.48 -25.08 -7.65
N LEU A 23 -13.63 -24.55 -8.87
CA LEU A 23 -12.64 -23.69 -9.52
C LEU A 23 -12.83 -22.20 -9.20
N MET A 24 -14.00 -21.77 -8.71
CA MET A 24 -14.25 -20.37 -8.34
C MET A 24 -13.29 -19.80 -7.27
N PRO A 25 -12.97 -20.51 -6.17
CA PRO A 25 -12.13 -19.97 -5.09
C PRO A 25 -10.69 -19.68 -5.51
N LEU A 26 -10.19 -20.34 -6.56
CA LEU A 26 -8.80 -20.23 -6.99
C LEU A 26 -8.48 -18.88 -7.65
N THR A 27 -9.50 -18.20 -8.20
CA THR A 27 -9.34 -16.87 -8.81
C THR A 27 -9.46 -15.72 -7.81
N ALA A 28 -10.10 -15.95 -6.66
CA ALA A 28 -10.30 -14.92 -5.65
C ALA A 28 -9.02 -14.55 -4.89
N MET A 29 -8.10 -15.52 -4.72
CA MET A 29 -6.87 -15.31 -3.94
C MET A 29 -5.78 -14.52 -4.69
N ALA A 30 -5.80 -14.53 -6.03
CA ALA A 30 -4.80 -13.89 -6.88
C ALA A 30 -5.01 -12.37 -7.06
N GLN A 31 -6.17 -11.83 -6.65
CA GLN A 31 -6.50 -10.40 -6.77
C GLN A 31 -6.10 -9.56 -5.54
N SER A 32 -5.42 -10.16 -4.56
CA SER A 32 -5.20 -9.53 -3.24
C SER A 32 -4.14 -8.43 -3.20
N ASP A 33 -3.18 -8.39 -4.13
CA ASP A 33 -2.17 -7.32 -4.21
C ASP A 33 -2.54 -6.29 -5.30
N ILE A 34 -3.09 -5.15 -4.86
CA ILE A 34 -3.44 -4.01 -5.72
C ILE A 34 -2.24 -3.51 -6.53
N PHE A 35 -1.02 -3.58 -5.96
CA PHE A 35 0.19 -3.13 -6.62
C PHE A 35 0.57 -4.05 -7.78
N ALA A 36 0.47 -5.36 -7.59
CA ALA A 36 0.73 -6.31 -8.66
C ALA A 36 -0.30 -6.13 -9.81
N LYS A 37 -1.58 -5.97 -9.46
CA LYS A 37 -2.69 -5.79 -10.41
C LYS A 37 -2.47 -4.61 -11.36
N TYR A 38 -1.95 -3.49 -10.87
CA TYR A 38 -1.83 -2.25 -11.64
C TYR A 38 -0.40 -1.84 -12.02
N SER A 39 0.62 -2.60 -11.61
CA SER A 39 2.03 -2.27 -11.87
C SER A 39 2.42 -2.07 -13.34
N GLY A 40 1.68 -2.67 -14.28
CA GLY A 40 1.89 -2.54 -15.72
C GLY A 40 0.82 -1.73 -16.45
N ASN A 41 -0.02 -0.97 -15.73
CA ASN A 41 -1.08 -0.17 -16.32
C ASN A 41 -0.59 1.25 -16.66
N ASP A 42 -0.90 1.75 -17.86
CA ASP A 42 -0.44 3.05 -18.37
C ASP A 42 -1.01 4.26 -17.59
N ASP A 43 -2.19 4.09 -16.97
CA ASP A 43 -2.85 5.09 -16.12
C ASP A 43 -2.31 5.10 -14.68
N VAL A 44 -1.27 4.31 -14.42
CA VAL A 44 -0.69 4.15 -13.09
C VAL A 44 0.79 4.46 -13.13
N THR A 45 1.21 5.38 -12.26
CA THR A 45 2.63 5.57 -11.96
C THR A 45 2.96 4.63 -10.82
N TYR A 46 3.76 3.60 -11.08
CA TYR A 46 4.14 2.59 -10.09
C TYR A 46 5.64 2.63 -9.82
N VAL A 47 6.01 2.59 -8.54
CA VAL A 47 7.40 2.47 -8.10
C VAL A 47 7.49 1.36 -7.06
N SER A 48 8.44 0.45 -7.23
CA SER A 48 8.78 -0.54 -6.21
C SER A 48 10.28 -0.58 -5.97
N ILE A 49 10.66 -0.33 -4.72
CA ILE A 49 12.04 -0.37 -4.26
C ILE A 49 12.24 -1.64 -3.44
N LYS A 50 13.23 -2.43 -3.84
CA LYS A 50 13.61 -3.69 -3.18
C LYS A 50 14.67 -3.45 -2.11
N PRO A 51 14.85 -4.37 -1.13
CA PRO A 51 15.84 -4.24 -0.06
C PRO A 51 17.24 -3.90 -0.54
N LYS A 52 17.63 -4.45 -1.70
CA LYS A 52 18.96 -4.24 -2.25
C LYS A 52 19.26 -2.79 -2.55
N MET A 53 18.29 -2.01 -3.01
CA MET A 53 18.47 -0.57 -3.27
C MET A 53 18.70 0.20 -1.97
N PHE A 54 17.93 -0.11 -0.93
CA PHE A 54 18.10 0.48 0.40
C PHE A 54 19.49 0.19 0.98
N GLN A 55 19.97 -1.05 0.85
CA GLN A 55 21.33 -1.42 1.24
C GLN A 55 22.41 -0.73 0.41
N MET A 56 22.15 -0.42 -0.87
CA MET A 56 23.08 0.30 -1.73
C MET A 56 23.16 1.78 -1.34
N LEU A 57 22.01 2.44 -1.14
CA LEU A 57 21.94 3.82 -0.64
C LEU A 57 22.65 3.92 0.72
N ALA A 58 22.37 2.97 1.62
CA ALA A 58 23.00 2.91 2.93
C ALA A 58 24.53 2.79 2.90
N LYS A 59 25.10 2.29 1.79
CA LYS A 59 26.55 2.16 1.59
C LYS A 59 27.17 3.31 0.80
N MET A 60 26.38 4.00 -0.03
CA MET A 60 26.84 5.13 -0.84
C MET A 60 26.88 6.43 -0.03
N ASP A 61 26.06 6.55 1.02
CA ASP A 61 25.96 7.74 1.88
C ASP A 61 26.89 7.69 3.12
N ILE A 62 27.95 6.88 3.07
CA ILE A 62 28.91 6.73 4.17
C ILE A 62 30.00 7.81 4.06
N GLU A 63 29.68 9.01 4.53
CA GLU A 63 30.63 9.91 5.22
C GLU A 63 30.18 9.97 6.69
N THR A 64 30.61 8.98 7.47
CA THR A 64 30.03 8.67 8.78
C THR A 64 30.76 9.35 9.94
N ASP A 65 30.13 10.39 10.50
CA ASP A 65 30.28 10.81 11.90
C ASP A 65 28.99 11.42 12.51
N ASP A 66 27.87 11.46 11.77
CA ASP A 66 26.57 11.96 12.26
C ASP A 66 25.70 10.84 12.85
N ALA A 67 25.32 10.97 14.12
CA ALA A 67 24.45 10.04 14.84
C ALA A 67 23.05 9.93 14.22
N ASP A 68 22.53 11.01 13.64
CA ASP A 68 21.21 11.03 12.99
C ASP A 68 21.21 10.20 11.70
N ALA A 69 22.32 10.25 10.94
CA ALA A 69 22.47 9.48 9.72
C ALA A 69 22.45 7.97 10.03
N GLN A 70 23.09 7.55 11.12
CA GLN A 70 23.08 6.13 11.53
C GLN A 70 21.70 5.62 11.92
N GLU A 71 20.87 6.44 12.57
CA GLU A 71 19.49 6.05 12.91
C GLU A 71 18.61 5.92 11.66
N PHE A 72 18.77 6.83 10.69
CA PHE A 72 18.10 6.72 9.40
C PHE A 72 18.51 5.44 8.66
N LEU A 73 19.79 5.10 8.65
CA LEU A 73 20.30 3.87 8.03
C LEU A 73 19.72 2.60 8.68
N LYS A 74 19.53 2.59 10.00
CA LYS A 74 18.91 1.46 10.71
C LYS A 74 17.47 1.24 10.25
N MET A 75 16.69 2.31 10.10
CA MET A 75 15.33 2.24 9.58
C MET A 75 15.30 1.75 8.14
N VAL A 76 16.15 2.32 7.28
CA VAL A 76 16.24 1.93 5.87
C VAL A 76 16.58 0.45 5.71
N ASN A 77 17.44 -0.09 6.58
CA ASN A 77 17.77 -1.51 6.61
C ASN A 77 16.64 -2.40 7.12
N SER A 78 15.71 -1.88 7.91
CA SER A 78 14.56 -2.64 8.40
C SER A 78 13.39 -2.71 7.41
N ILE A 79 13.41 -1.84 6.39
CA ILE A 79 12.45 -1.86 5.27
C ILE A 79 12.80 -3.00 4.30
N THR A 80 11.86 -3.93 4.16
CA THR A 80 11.96 -5.08 3.23
C THR A 80 11.29 -4.81 1.89
N SER A 81 10.37 -3.86 1.81
CA SER A 81 9.79 -3.45 0.53
C SER A 81 9.16 -2.07 0.67
N PHE A 82 9.35 -1.26 -0.36
CA PHE A 82 8.58 -0.06 -0.58
C PHE A 82 7.85 -0.19 -1.91
N LYS A 83 6.55 0.11 -1.88
CA LYS A 83 5.71 0.19 -3.07
C LYS A 83 4.90 1.48 -3.00
N THR A 84 4.84 2.22 -4.09
CA THR A 84 3.89 3.31 -4.24
C THR A 84 3.23 3.23 -5.60
N MET A 85 1.97 3.62 -5.66
CA MET A 85 1.33 3.93 -6.92
C MET A 85 0.51 5.20 -6.83
N ALA A 86 0.44 5.91 -7.95
CA ALA A 86 -0.39 7.08 -8.12
C ALA A 86 -1.20 6.96 -9.40
N THR A 87 -2.45 7.42 -9.37
CA THR A 87 -3.34 7.40 -10.53
C THR A 87 -4.28 8.60 -10.53
N ASP A 88 -4.65 9.05 -11.73
CA ASP A 88 -5.70 10.01 -12.01
C ASP A 88 -7.00 9.34 -12.51
N ASN A 89 -6.95 8.04 -12.80
CA ASN A 89 -8.09 7.27 -13.26
C ASN A 89 -9.04 6.95 -12.11
N LYS A 90 -10.26 7.52 -12.18
CA LYS A 90 -11.30 7.38 -11.14
C LYS A 90 -11.72 5.94 -10.84
N MET A 91 -11.68 5.05 -11.84
CA MET A 91 -12.02 3.64 -11.61
C MET A 91 -10.92 2.94 -10.82
N ILE A 92 -9.66 3.18 -11.16
CA ILE A 92 -8.50 2.63 -10.44
C ILE A 92 -8.45 3.20 -9.02
N ALA A 93 -8.65 4.51 -8.87
CA ALA A 93 -8.77 5.18 -7.57
C ALA A 93 -9.85 4.54 -6.68
N SER A 94 -11.05 4.27 -7.24
CA SER A 94 -12.13 3.59 -6.51
C SER A 94 -11.74 2.17 -6.08
N ASP A 95 -11.02 1.45 -6.93
CA ASP A 95 -10.55 0.10 -6.64
C ASP A 95 -9.47 0.08 -5.55
N ILE A 96 -8.52 1.02 -5.59
CA ILE A 96 -7.53 1.23 -4.52
C ILE A 96 -8.24 1.53 -3.21
N LYS A 97 -9.21 2.45 -3.20
CA LYS A 97 -10.00 2.79 -2.01
C LYS A 97 -10.70 1.55 -1.41
N LYS A 98 -11.31 0.72 -2.26
CA LYS A 98 -11.94 -0.54 -1.84
C LYS A 98 -10.93 -1.52 -1.28
N TRP A 99 -9.76 -1.65 -1.92
CA TRP A 99 -8.68 -2.49 -1.44
C TRP A 99 -8.19 -2.05 -0.05
N VAL A 100 -7.96 -0.74 0.16
CA VAL A 100 -7.60 -0.21 1.48
C VAL A 100 -8.69 -0.50 2.51
N SER A 101 -9.97 -0.27 2.16
CA SER A 101 -11.09 -0.53 3.07
C SER A 101 -11.28 -2.00 3.43
N GLY A 102 -11.00 -2.92 2.50
CA GLY A 102 -11.02 -4.36 2.75
C GLY A 102 -9.96 -4.83 3.74
N ARG A 103 -8.97 -3.99 4.04
CA ARG A 103 -7.85 -4.30 4.94
C ARG A 103 -8.00 -3.72 6.34
N TYR A 104 -9.06 -2.96 6.63
CA TYR A 104 -9.31 -2.36 7.95
C TYR A 104 -9.39 -3.37 9.09
N GLY A 105 -9.76 -4.63 8.83
CA GLY A 105 -9.75 -5.68 9.87
C GLY A 105 -8.34 -6.16 10.26
N ALA A 106 -7.33 -5.87 9.44
CA ALA A 106 -5.94 -6.28 9.65
C ALA A 106 -4.98 -5.09 9.84
N LEU A 107 -5.50 -3.87 9.73
CA LEU A 107 -4.75 -2.63 9.81
C LEU A 107 -5.41 -1.70 10.82
N GLU A 108 -4.61 -1.09 11.68
CA GLU A 108 -5.06 -0.06 12.61
C GLU A 108 -4.90 1.33 11.97
N GLU A 109 -5.96 2.15 11.98
CA GLU A 109 -5.89 3.55 11.54
C GLU A 109 -5.19 4.39 12.63
N LEU A 110 -4.08 5.03 12.29
CA LEU A 110 -3.32 5.87 13.22
C LEU A 110 -3.69 7.35 13.13
N MET A 111 -3.91 7.84 11.91
CA MET A 111 -4.14 9.25 11.65
C MET A 111 -5.02 9.42 10.42
N GLU A 112 -5.90 10.42 10.49
CA GLU A 112 -6.67 10.92 9.35
C GLU A 112 -6.54 12.44 9.31
N VAL A 113 -6.13 12.97 8.16
CA VAL A 113 -6.09 14.41 7.87
C VAL A 113 -7.07 14.68 6.74
N LYS A 114 -7.93 15.68 6.92
CA LYS A 114 -8.89 16.12 5.91
C LYS A 114 -8.65 17.59 5.64
N ASP A 115 -8.38 17.95 4.39
CA ASP A 115 -8.21 19.34 3.97
C ASP A 115 -8.71 19.54 2.54
N ASN A 116 -9.55 20.56 2.31
CA ASN A 116 -10.00 20.98 0.98
C ASN A 116 -10.44 19.86 0.01
N GLY A 117 -11.09 18.81 0.52
CA GLY A 117 -11.54 17.65 -0.27
C GLY A 117 -10.51 16.53 -0.43
N MET A 118 -9.26 16.76 -0.03
CA MET A 118 -8.23 15.74 0.14
C MET A 118 -8.40 15.04 1.50
N VAL A 119 -8.20 13.72 1.49
CA VAL A 119 -8.15 12.88 2.68
C VAL A 119 -6.85 12.09 2.67
N VAL A 120 -6.06 12.23 3.72
CA VAL A 120 -4.84 11.44 3.96
C VAL A 120 -5.09 10.54 5.16
N LYS A 121 -4.82 9.25 5.00
CA LYS A 121 -4.95 8.26 6.06
C LYS A 121 -3.66 7.47 6.24
N PHE A 122 -3.31 7.23 7.49
CA PHE A 122 -2.20 6.40 7.88
C PHE A 122 -2.70 5.17 8.59
N TYR A 123 -2.22 4.01 8.16
CA TYR A 123 -2.55 2.71 8.70
C TYR A 123 -1.28 1.97 9.07
N VAL A 124 -1.34 1.16 10.13
CA VAL A 124 -0.27 0.23 10.47
C VAL A 124 -0.78 -1.18 10.65
N LYS A 125 0.08 -2.13 10.32
CA LYS A 125 -0.04 -3.51 10.76
C LYS A 125 0.95 -3.74 11.89
N GLU A 126 0.46 -4.19 13.04
CA GLU A 126 1.32 -4.57 14.16
C GLU A 126 2.36 -5.61 13.72
N GLY A 127 3.58 -5.45 14.24
CA GLY A 127 4.71 -6.32 13.97
C GLY A 127 4.84 -7.40 15.03
N LYS A 128 6.09 -7.64 15.44
CA LYS A 128 6.44 -8.64 16.45
C LYS A 128 6.08 -8.23 17.88
N ASP A 129 5.97 -6.92 18.13
CA ASP A 129 5.65 -6.29 19.41
C ASP A 129 4.99 -4.92 19.19
N GLN A 130 4.71 -4.19 20.27
CA GLN A 130 4.00 -2.90 20.23
C GLN A 130 4.81 -1.75 19.62
N ASP A 131 6.14 -1.84 19.62
CA ASP A 131 7.04 -0.80 19.11
C ASP A 131 7.40 -1.01 17.63
N HIS A 132 7.12 -2.20 17.09
CA HIS A 132 7.45 -2.55 15.71
C HIS A 132 6.19 -2.74 14.87
N VAL A 133 6.24 -2.22 13.63
CA VAL A 133 5.18 -2.42 12.63
C VAL A 133 5.67 -3.27 11.48
N ALA A 134 4.82 -4.23 11.07
CA ALA A 134 5.05 -5.08 9.91
C ALA A 134 4.78 -4.33 8.60
N GLU A 135 3.85 -3.36 8.63
CA GLU A 135 3.46 -2.56 7.48
C GLU A 135 3.04 -1.17 7.92
N LEU A 136 3.48 -0.16 7.18
CA LEU A 136 2.96 1.20 7.21
C LEU A 136 2.33 1.48 5.85
N LEU A 137 1.03 1.80 5.84
CA LEU A 137 0.27 2.09 4.64
C LEU A 137 -0.28 3.52 4.73
N MET A 138 0.11 4.36 3.79
CA MET A 138 -0.46 5.70 3.60
C MET A 138 -1.39 5.67 2.40
N PHE A 139 -2.59 6.22 2.57
CA PHE A 139 -3.59 6.35 1.51
C PHE A 139 -4.03 7.80 1.40
N VAL A 140 -3.85 8.38 0.21
CA VAL A 140 -4.23 9.75 -0.13
C VAL A 140 -5.28 9.70 -1.22
N ASN A 141 -6.38 10.41 -1.04
CA ASN A 141 -7.48 10.51 -1.99
C ASN A 141 -7.94 11.96 -2.14
N GLY A 142 -8.39 12.35 -3.33
CA GLY A 142 -8.87 13.72 -3.61
C GLY A 142 -7.72 14.71 -3.77
N LEU A 143 -6.56 14.24 -4.25
CA LEU A 143 -5.38 15.08 -4.47
C LEU A 143 -5.59 16.06 -5.64
N ASP A 144 -6.54 15.76 -6.53
CA ASP A 144 -6.99 16.59 -7.65
C ASP A 144 -7.60 17.92 -7.17
N ALA A 145 -8.24 17.92 -6.00
CA ALA A 145 -8.87 19.09 -5.42
C ALA A 145 -7.87 20.16 -4.98
N VAL A 146 -6.66 19.73 -4.58
CA VAL A 146 -5.61 20.59 -3.99
C VAL A 146 -4.48 20.88 -4.99
N MET A 147 -4.28 20.02 -5.99
CA MET A 147 -3.22 20.18 -7.00
C MET A 147 -3.66 20.90 -8.29
N LYS A 148 -4.83 21.55 -8.30
CA LYS A 148 -5.37 22.24 -9.49
C LYS A 148 -4.43 23.28 -10.10
N ASP A 149 -3.56 23.88 -9.28
CA ASP A 149 -2.62 24.92 -9.69
C ASP A 149 -1.17 24.42 -9.84
N ASN A 150 -0.89 23.14 -9.55
CA ASN A 150 0.45 22.55 -9.57
C ASN A 150 0.46 21.27 -10.43
N ASP A 151 0.61 21.45 -11.74
CA ASP A 151 0.77 20.33 -12.67
C ASP A 151 2.07 19.56 -12.41
N ILE A 152 1.97 18.33 -11.91
CA ILE A 152 3.11 17.41 -11.85
C ILE A 152 3.31 16.82 -13.26
N SER A 153 4.50 17.04 -13.82
CA SER A 153 4.87 16.46 -15.12
C SER A 153 5.58 15.12 -14.91
N ILE A 154 4.90 14.01 -15.24
CA ILE A 154 5.48 12.66 -15.23
C ILE A 154 5.60 12.22 -16.69
N ASN A 155 6.82 11.88 -17.13
CA ASN A 155 7.12 11.54 -18.53
C ASN A 155 6.68 12.64 -19.53
N GLY A 156 6.83 13.91 -19.16
CA GLY A 156 6.48 15.06 -20.00
C GLY A 156 4.97 15.29 -20.18
N LYS A 157 4.12 14.52 -19.50
CA LYS A 157 2.66 14.71 -19.47
C LYS A 157 2.25 15.34 -18.14
N LYS A 158 1.44 16.40 -18.20
CA LYS A 158 0.76 16.95 -17.02
C LYS A 158 -0.22 15.90 -16.50
N ARG A 159 -0.09 15.49 -15.25
CA ARG A 159 -1.00 14.54 -14.60
C ARG A 159 -1.58 15.18 -13.34
N SER A 160 -2.90 15.26 -13.27
CA SER A 160 -3.64 15.62 -12.06
C SER A 160 -3.85 14.36 -11.23
N LEU A 161 -3.03 14.13 -10.20
CA LEU A 161 -3.15 12.93 -9.38
C LEU A 161 -4.46 12.96 -8.58
N GLU A 162 -5.24 11.88 -8.61
CA GLU A 162 -6.47 11.73 -7.81
C GLU A 162 -6.14 10.99 -6.50
N THR A 163 -5.42 9.87 -6.63
CA THR A 163 -5.15 8.93 -5.53
C THR A 163 -3.70 8.51 -5.53
N VAL A 164 -3.13 8.45 -4.34
CA VAL A 164 -1.79 7.89 -4.07
C VAL A 164 -1.91 6.87 -2.95
N VAL A 165 -1.27 5.71 -3.12
CA VAL A 165 -1.12 4.74 -2.03
C VAL A 165 0.34 4.33 -1.91
N ILE A 166 0.85 4.39 -0.68
CA ILE A 166 2.24 4.10 -0.33
C ILE A 166 2.23 2.99 0.71
N SER A 167 3.04 1.96 0.51
CA SER A 167 3.19 0.83 1.44
C SER A 167 4.68 0.61 1.71
N PHE A 168 5.04 0.63 2.99
CA PHE A 168 6.31 0.15 3.51
C PHE A 168 6.04 -1.14 4.26
N THR A 169 6.83 -2.19 3.99
CA THR A 169 6.78 -3.42 4.78
C THR A 169 8.16 -3.72 5.33
N GLY A 170 8.23 -4.25 6.54
CA GLY A 170 9.51 -4.51 7.21
C GLY A 170 9.34 -4.83 8.68
N ASP A 171 10.44 -4.73 9.42
CA ASP A 171 10.44 -4.73 10.89
C ASP A 171 10.71 -3.29 11.35
N ILE A 172 9.72 -2.43 11.18
CA ILE A 172 9.93 -0.98 11.26
C ILE A 172 9.69 -0.52 12.70
N ASP A 173 10.71 0.02 13.34
CA ASP A 173 10.63 0.60 14.67
C ASP A 173 9.94 1.98 14.61
N LEU A 174 8.80 2.12 15.29
CA LEU A 174 8.02 3.36 15.35
C LEU A 174 8.82 4.53 15.93
N ASN A 175 9.78 4.25 16.80
CA ASN A 175 10.66 5.27 17.40
C ASN A 175 11.57 5.93 16.37
N GLN A 176 11.87 5.23 15.27
CA GLN A 176 12.68 5.78 14.18
C GLN A 176 11.81 6.64 13.25
N ILE A 177 10.54 6.25 13.04
CA ILE A 177 9.58 7.03 12.25
C ILE A 177 9.31 8.39 12.92
N SER A 178 9.03 8.43 14.24
CA SER A 178 8.67 9.71 14.90
C SER A 178 9.79 10.75 14.85
N LYS A 179 11.05 10.33 14.86
CA LYS A 179 12.22 11.20 14.65
C LYS A 179 12.30 11.76 13.23
N LEU A 180 11.95 10.98 12.22
CA LEU A 180 11.88 11.44 10.83
C LEU A 180 10.79 12.47 10.62
N THR A 181 9.60 12.22 11.15
CA THR A 181 8.46 13.15 11.00
C THR A 181 8.81 14.54 11.55
N LYS A 182 9.59 14.60 12.65
CA LYS A 182 10.14 15.84 13.21
C LYS A 182 11.23 16.49 12.34
N LYS A 183 12.11 15.68 11.74
CA LYS A 183 13.22 16.19 10.92
C LYS A 183 12.76 16.74 9.56
N PHE A 184 11.66 16.23 9.03
CA PHE A 184 11.09 16.62 7.74
C PHE A 184 9.81 17.47 7.84
N ASP A 185 9.45 17.91 9.05
CA ASP A 185 8.25 18.72 9.33
C ASP A 185 6.96 18.14 8.71
N LEU A 186 6.84 16.81 8.76
CA LEU A 186 5.68 16.12 8.20
C LEU A 186 4.52 16.15 9.20
N PRO A 187 3.27 16.28 8.74
CA PRO A 187 2.12 16.22 9.64
C PRO A 187 2.04 14.85 10.31
N GLY A 188 1.93 14.83 11.65
CA GLY A 188 1.64 13.63 12.45
C GLY A 188 2.75 13.06 13.33
N GLY A 189 3.91 13.72 13.43
CA GLY A 189 5.01 13.26 14.29
C GLY A 189 4.66 13.20 15.78
N GLU A 190 3.85 14.14 16.25
CA GLU A 190 3.44 14.24 17.65
C GLU A 190 2.45 13.15 18.08
N GLU A 191 1.61 12.65 17.18
CA GLU A 191 0.63 11.60 17.48
C GLU A 191 1.28 10.21 17.56
N LEU A 192 2.38 9.98 16.83
CA LEU A 192 3.18 8.75 16.94
C LEU A 192 3.89 8.63 18.30
N ASP A 193 4.33 9.75 18.88
CA ASP A 193 4.94 9.78 20.21
C ASP A 193 3.93 9.45 21.32
N LYS A 194 2.63 9.74 21.13
CA LYS A 194 1.59 9.49 22.15
C LYS A 194 1.27 8.00 22.34
N LYS A 195 1.41 7.18 21.30
CA LYS A 195 1.23 5.71 21.42
C LYS A 195 2.31 5.02 22.26
N LYS A 196 3.45 5.68 22.46
CA LYS A 196 4.56 5.16 23.27
C LYS A 196 4.30 5.16 24.78
N ASN A 197 3.31 5.94 25.24
CA ASN A 197 3.04 6.18 26.67
C ASN A 197 1.73 5.55 27.14
N LYS A 198 1.20 4.54 26.43
CA LYS A 198 -0.05 3.85 26.80
C LYS A 198 0.15 2.36 26.78
#